data_AF-A0A6C1RMP8-F1
#
_entry.id   AF-A0A6C1RMP8-F1
#
_cell.length_a   1.000
_cell.length_b   1.000
_cell.length_c   1.000
_cell.angle_alpha   90.00
_cell.angle_beta   90.00
_cell.angle_gamma   90.00
#
_symmetry.space_group_name_H-M   'P 1'
#
loop_
_entity.id
_entity.type
_entity.pdbx_description
1 polymer ?
#
loop_
_entity_poly.entity_id
_entity_poly.type
_entity_poly.pdbx_seq_one_letter_code
_entity_poly.pdbx_strand_id
1 'polypeptide(L)'
;MNCNAAMHRVLALDNHQVPDPRTLKHLRSCPRCAAEYNRLQPALALLLSGGGSAEKSADAADLRLTDQIMAAVQSTAVEQERAHARFWTQYGKWFFSGVLILGGMMALPYTITVRSLRLLPQARIDATLAVTFGLILSAYIGVFIATHLEDLMRMLRKFQAP
;
A
#
# COMPACT_ATOMS: atom_id res chain seq x y z
N MET A 1 -19.29 -13.26 -6.28
CA MET A 1 -18.12 -13.23 -5.39
C MET A 1 -17.21 -12.10 -5.85
N ASN A 2 -16.70 -11.29 -4.92
CA ASN A 2 -15.76 -10.21 -5.24
C ASN A 2 -14.33 -10.76 -5.30
N CYS A 3 -13.44 -10.11 -6.05
CA CYS A 3 -12.05 -10.55 -6.25
C CYS A 3 -11.31 -10.74 -4.91
N ASN A 4 -11.48 -9.81 -3.96
CA ASN A 4 -10.88 -9.92 -2.62
C ASN A 4 -11.36 -11.17 -1.85
N ALA A 5 -12.65 -11.49 -1.93
CA ALA A 5 -13.20 -12.66 -1.26
C ALA A 5 -12.73 -13.96 -1.92
N ALA A 6 -12.52 -13.95 -3.24
CA ALA A 6 -11.95 -15.08 -3.98
C ALA A 6 -10.51 -15.34 -3.55
N MET A 7 -9.69 -14.29 -3.50
CA MET A 7 -8.27 -14.41 -3.15
C MET A 7 -8.06 -14.77 -1.68
N HIS A 8 -8.86 -14.20 -0.78
CA HIS A 8 -8.81 -14.57 0.63
C HIS A 8 -9.16 -16.05 0.84
N ARG A 9 -10.10 -16.60 0.05
CA ARG A 9 -10.40 -18.03 0.10
C ARG A 9 -9.25 -18.87 -0.43
N VAL A 10 -8.63 -18.45 -1.54
CA VAL A 10 -7.43 -19.08 -2.12
C VAL A 10 -6.28 -19.14 -1.11
N LEU A 11 -6.03 -18.05 -0.39
CA LEU A 11 -4.97 -17.97 0.62
C LEU A 11 -5.29 -18.73 1.91
N ALA A 12 -6.58 -18.94 2.20
CA ALA A 12 -7.02 -19.73 3.34
C ALA A 12 -7.02 -21.25 3.09
N LEU A 13 -6.66 -21.72 1.89
CA LEU A 13 -6.49 -23.15 1.63
C LEU A 13 -5.12 -23.60 2.16
N ASP A 14 -5.12 -24.31 3.29
CA ASP A 14 -3.95 -25.02 3.80
C ASP A 14 -3.90 -26.46 3.24
N ASN A 15 -2.68 -26.96 3.01
CA ASN A 15 -2.39 -28.37 2.72
C ASN A 15 -3.16 -29.00 1.54
N HIS A 16 -2.82 -28.60 0.30
CA HIS A 16 -3.30 -29.24 -0.95
C HIS A 16 -4.83 -29.34 -1.12
N GLN A 17 -5.60 -28.59 -0.33
CA GLN A 17 -7.04 -28.56 -0.50
C GLN A 17 -7.40 -27.95 -1.86
N VAL A 18 -8.37 -28.56 -2.53
CA VAL A 18 -8.86 -28.07 -3.82
C VAL A 18 -9.78 -26.87 -3.56
N PRO A 19 -9.64 -25.75 -4.30
CA PRO A 19 -10.52 -24.60 -4.12
C PRO A 19 -11.99 -24.98 -4.29
N ASP A 20 -12.86 -24.47 -3.42
CA ASP A 20 -14.31 -24.67 -3.52
C ASP A 20 -14.80 -24.33 -4.94
N PRO A 21 -15.75 -25.08 -5.55
CA PRO A 21 -16.23 -24.88 -6.91
C PRO A 21 -16.66 -23.45 -7.25
N ARG A 22 -17.15 -22.68 -6.26
CA ARG A 22 -17.51 -21.26 -6.46
C ARG A 22 -16.27 -20.41 -6.76
N THR A 23 -15.16 -20.71 -6.10
CA THR A 23 -13.85 -20.09 -6.30
C THR A 23 -13.24 -20.46 -7.65
N LEU A 24 -13.31 -21.74 -8.04
CA LEU A 24 -12.89 -22.20 -9.36
C LEU A 24 -13.66 -21.52 -10.49
N LYS A 25 -14.99 -21.38 -10.36
CA LYS A 25 -15.81 -20.68 -11.36
C LYS A 25 -15.37 -19.23 -11.50
N HIS A 26 -15.05 -18.55 -10.40
CA HIS A 26 -14.59 -17.17 -10.44
C HIS A 26 -13.22 -17.02 -11.07
N LEU A 27 -12.27 -17.90 -10.72
CA LEU A 27 -10.93 -17.94 -11.33
C LEU A 27 -11.01 -18.15 -12.85
N ARG A 28 -11.93 -18.99 -13.34
CA ARG A 28 -12.16 -19.14 -14.79
C ARG A 28 -12.78 -17.91 -15.46
N SER A 29 -13.63 -17.18 -14.73
CA SER A 29 -14.33 -16.00 -15.28
C SER A 29 -13.53 -14.70 -15.20
N CYS A 30 -12.59 -14.59 -14.27
CA CYS A 30 -11.84 -13.36 -14.02
C CYS A 30 -10.36 -13.54 -14.39
N PRO A 31 -9.87 -12.92 -15.49
CA PRO A 31 -8.50 -13.11 -15.96
C PRO A 31 -7.46 -12.57 -14.97
N ARG A 32 -7.82 -11.54 -14.20
CA ARG A 32 -6.94 -10.97 -13.16
C ARG A 32 -6.73 -11.96 -12.01
N CYS A 33 -7.80 -12.53 -11.46
CA CYS A 33 -7.68 -13.52 -10.39
C CYS A 33 -7.00 -14.81 -10.88
N ALA A 34 -7.22 -15.21 -12.14
CA ALA A 34 -6.50 -16.33 -12.75
C ALA A 34 -4.98 -16.09 -12.80
N ALA A 35 -4.57 -14.90 -13.26
CA ALA A 35 -3.17 -14.53 -13.33
C ALA A 35 -2.51 -14.47 -11.96
N GLU A 36 -3.19 -13.91 -10.96
CA GLU A 36 -2.70 -13.86 -9.58
C GLU A 36 -2.60 -15.28 -8.96
N TYR A 37 -3.59 -16.15 -9.17
CA TYR A 37 -3.55 -17.54 -8.71
C TYR A 37 -2.40 -18.34 -9.33
N ASN A 38 -2.19 -18.22 -10.65
CA ASN A 38 -1.10 -18.89 -11.35
C ASN A 38 0.29 -18.41 -10.88
N ARG A 39 0.41 -17.14 -10.43
CA ARG A 39 1.64 -16.62 -9.84
C ARG A 39 1.87 -17.13 -8.41
N LEU A 40 0.80 -17.36 -7.65
CA LEU A 40 0.87 -17.85 -6.27
C LEU A 40 1.18 -19.36 -6.21
N GLN A 41 0.72 -20.15 -7.19
CA GLN A 41 0.90 -21.59 -7.22
C GLN A 41 2.36 -22.06 -7.08
N PRO A 42 3.37 -21.51 -7.79
CA PRO A 42 4.77 -21.93 -7.59
C PRO A 42 5.33 -21.54 -6.23
N ALA A 43 4.92 -20.39 -5.67
CA ALA A 43 5.36 -19.97 -4.33
C ALA A 43 4.79 -20.88 -3.23
N LEU A 44 3.52 -21.26 -3.35
CA LEU A 44 2.88 -22.24 -2.48
C LEU A 44 3.55 -23.61 -2.61
N ALA A 45 3.86 -24.05 -3.84
CA ALA A 45 4.53 -25.33 -4.08
C ALA A 45 5.91 -25.41 -3.42
N LEU A 46 6.69 -24.32 -3.43
CA LEU A 46 7.98 -24.25 -2.74
C LEU A 46 7.84 -24.40 -1.22
N LEU A 47 6.89 -23.68 -0.61
CA LEU A 47 6.61 -23.78 0.83
C LEU A 47 6.18 -25.18 1.24
N LEU A 48 5.33 -25.83 0.43
CA LEU A 48 4.85 -27.19 0.67
C LEU A 48 5.94 -28.25 0.42
N SER A 49 6.84 -28.03 -0.55
CA SER A 49 7.96 -28.94 -0.84
C SER A 49 9.05 -28.97 0.23
N GLY A 50 9.12 -27.95 1.09
CA GLY A 50 10.02 -27.91 2.25
C GLY A 50 9.48 -28.67 3.47
N GLY A 51 8.21 -29.10 3.46
CA GLY A 51 7.51 -29.62 4.65
C GLY A 51 7.36 -31.14 4.71
N GLY A 52 7.81 -31.90 3.72
CA GLY A 52 7.59 -33.35 3.68
C GLY A 52 8.70 -34.09 2.98
N SER A 53 9.37 -34.98 3.72
CA SER A 53 10.24 -36.06 3.20
C SER A 53 11.68 -35.69 2.84
N ALA A 54 12.52 -35.28 3.81
CA ALA A 54 13.97 -35.25 3.59
C ALA A 54 14.81 -35.41 4.87
N GLU A 55 14.57 -36.45 5.65
CA GLU A 55 15.43 -36.83 6.80
C GLU A 55 16.77 -37.48 6.36
N LYS A 56 17.29 -37.20 5.13
CA LYS A 56 18.49 -37.93 4.65
C LYS A 56 19.48 -37.22 3.73
N SER A 57 19.37 -35.92 3.49
CA SER A 57 20.36 -35.21 2.65
C SER A 57 20.42 -33.71 2.97
N ALA A 58 20.77 -33.38 4.21
CA ALA A 58 20.68 -32.03 4.74
C ALA A 58 21.76 -31.04 4.24
N ASP A 59 22.91 -31.47 3.71
CA ASP A 59 24.00 -30.49 3.45
C ASP A 59 24.01 -29.87 2.03
N ALA A 60 23.43 -30.52 1.02
CA ALA A 60 23.51 -30.02 -0.37
C ALA A 60 22.22 -29.34 -0.86
N ALA A 61 21.07 -29.66 -0.24
CA ALA A 61 19.79 -29.06 -0.57
C ALA A 61 19.63 -27.65 0.05
N ASP A 62 20.25 -27.42 1.21
CA ASP A 62 20.13 -26.17 1.97
C ASP A 62 20.81 -24.99 1.24
N LEU A 63 21.94 -25.24 0.59
CA LEU A 63 22.62 -24.25 -0.28
C LEU A 63 21.75 -23.83 -1.48
N ARG A 64 21.05 -24.78 -2.11
CA ARG A 64 20.17 -24.48 -3.25
C ARG A 64 18.87 -23.80 -2.83
N LEU A 65 18.34 -24.13 -1.65
CA LEU A 65 17.18 -23.47 -1.08
C LEU A 65 17.52 -22.04 -0.70
N THR A 66 18.69 -21.83 -0.10
CA THR A 66 19.19 -20.49 0.26
C THR A 66 19.39 -19.63 -0.99
N ASP A 67 19.98 -20.19 -2.06
CA ASP A 67 20.13 -19.48 -3.34
C ASP A 67 18.79 -19.18 -4.01
N GLN A 68 17.81 -20.08 -3.94
CA GLN A 68 16.46 -19.83 -4.47
C GLN A 68 15.70 -18.78 -3.64
N ILE A 69 15.83 -18.80 -2.32
CA ILE A 69 15.24 -17.80 -1.43
C ILE A 69 15.90 -16.44 -1.70
N MET A 70 17.23 -16.40 -1.81
CA MET A 70 17.97 -15.18 -2.14
C MET A 70 17.57 -14.64 -3.52
N ALA A 71 17.42 -15.50 -4.54
CA ALA A 71 16.96 -15.09 -5.86
C ALA A 71 15.49 -14.60 -5.85
N ALA A 72 14.62 -15.23 -5.06
CA ALA A 72 13.23 -14.80 -4.88
C ALA A 72 13.14 -13.45 -4.15
N VAL A 73 13.94 -13.25 -3.09
CA VAL A 73 14.05 -11.97 -2.37
C VAL A 73 14.65 -10.88 -3.27
N GLN A 74 15.60 -11.22 -4.13
CA GLN A 74 16.14 -10.28 -5.11
C GLN A 74 15.09 -9.90 -6.17
N SER A 75 14.24 -10.85 -6.58
CA SER A 75 13.13 -10.57 -7.50
C SER A 75 12.02 -9.70 -6.89
N THR A 76 11.76 -9.82 -5.59
CA THR A 76 10.83 -8.92 -4.86
C THR A 76 11.45 -7.55 -4.59
N ALA A 77 12.77 -7.47 -4.40
CA ALA A 77 13.49 -6.19 -4.37
C ALA A 77 13.39 -5.44 -5.71
N VAL A 78 13.33 -6.16 -6.85
CA VAL A 78 13.08 -5.55 -8.18
C VAL A 78 11.63 -5.06 -8.33
N GLU A 79 10.64 -5.66 -7.65
CA GLU A 79 9.30 -5.05 -7.57
C GLU A 79 9.27 -3.76 -6.74
N GLN A 80 10.22 -3.60 -5.81
CA GLN A 80 10.42 -2.34 -5.08
C GLN A 80 10.93 -1.20 -5.99
N GLU A 81 11.64 -1.51 -7.08
CA GLU A 81 11.99 -0.52 -8.12
C GLU A 81 10.78 -0.13 -8.98
N ARG A 82 9.82 -1.04 -9.22
CA ARG A 82 8.54 -0.66 -9.85
C ARG A 82 7.68 0.24 -8.95
N ALA A 83 7.86 0.19 -7.63
CA ALA A 83 7.28 1.18 -6.73
C ALA A 83 7.91 2.58 -6.91
N HIS A 84 9.19 2.67 -7.28
CA HIS A 84 9.85 3.95 -7.57
C HIS A 84 9.35 4.61 -8.85
N ALA A 85 8.90 3.86 -9.86
CA ALA A 85 8.21 4.44 -11.03
C ALA A 85 6.85 5.08 -10.66
N ARG A 86 6.22 4.60 -9.58
CA ARG A 86 4.96 5.15 -9.05
C ARG A 86 5.18 6.40 -8.18
N PHE A 87 6.40 6.62 -7.71
CA PHE A 87 6.81 7.73 -6.84
C PHE A 87 6.43 9.10 -7.39
N TRP A 88 6.81 9.40 -8.63
CA TRP A 88 6.51 10.69 -9.27
C TRP A 88 5.00 10.94 -9.40
N THR A 89 4.22 9.90 -9.71
CA THR A 89 2.76 10.00 -9.80
C THR A 89 2.07 10.13 -8.45
N GLN A 90 2.71 9.68 -7.36
CA GLN A 90 2.15 9.68 -6.02
C GLN A 90 2.44 11.01 -5.31
N TYR A 91 3.68 11.51 -5.39
CA TYR A 91 4.04 12.83 -4.84
C TYR A 91 3.31 13.99 -5.52
N GLY A 92 3.11 13.93 -6.85
CA GLY A 92 2.36 14.95 -7.57
C GLY A 92 0.91 15.10 -7.13
N LYS A 93 0.25 13.98 -6.80
CA LYS A 93 -1.13 13.98 -6.26
C LYS A 93 -1.20 14.61 -4.88
N TRP A 94 -0.23 14.29 -4.01
CA TRP A 94 -0.11 14.91 -2.69
C TRP A 94 0.15 16.40 -2.81
N PHE A 95 1.12 16.82 -3.64
CA PHE A 95 1.39 18.24 -3.87
C PHE A 95 0.15 18.99 -4.38
N PHE A 96 -0.55 18.46 -5.38
CA PHE A 96 -1.78 19.09 -5.89
C PHE A 96 -2.87 19.18 -4.82
N SER A 97 -3.05 18.13 -4.00
CA SER A 97 -4.00 18.16 -2.89
C SER A 97 -3.63 19.18 -1.82
N GLY A 98 -2.33 19.33 -1.51
CA GLY A 98 -1.84 20.35 -0.58
C GLY A 98 -2.09 21.77 -1.12
N VAL A 99 -1.80 22.01 -2.41
CA VAL A 99 -2.09 23.28 -3.08
C VAL A 99 -3.60 23.58 -3.08
N LEU A 100 -4.43 22.57 -3.32
CA LEU A 100 -5.89 22.71 -3.28
C LEU A 100 -6.39 23.06 -1.88
N ILE A 101 -5.87 22.42 -0.84
CA ILE A 101 -6.21 22.72 0.57
C ILE A 101 -5.80 24.15 0.89
N LEU A 102 -4.56 24.55 0.56
CA LEU A 102 -4.03 25.87 0.84
C LEU A 102 -4.81 26.97 0.09
N GLY A 103 -5.10 26.73 -1.19
CA GLY A 103 -5.93 27.60 -2.02
C GLY A 103 -7.35 27.71 -1.49
N GLY A 104 -7.94 26.61 -1.03
CA GLY A 104 -9.24 26.59 -0.35
C GLY A 104 -9.24 27.43 0.93
N MET A 105 -8.23 27.27 1.78
CA MET A 105 -8.07 28.06 3.01
C MET A 105 -7.93 29.55 2.74
N MET A 106 -7.20 29.92 1.69
CA MET A 106 -7.01 31.31 1.27
C MET A 106 -8.27 31.90 0.62
N ALA A 107 -9.02 31.12 -0.15
CA ALA A 107 -10.19 31.59 -0.90
C ALA A 107 -11.49 31.61 -0.07
N LEU A 108 -11.67 30.65 0.85
CA LEU A 108 -12.84 30.54 1.74
C LEU A 108 -13.21 31.85 2.46
N PRO A 109 -12.29 32.59 3.09
CA PRO A 109 -12.63 33.83 3.81
C PRO A 109 -13.16 34.95 2.90
N TYR A 110 -12.95 34.86 1.57
CA TYR A 110 -13.43 35.82 0.58
C TYR A 110 -14.74 35.39 -0.10
N THR A 111 -15.29 34.22 0.24
CA THR A 111 -16.55 33.75 -0.33
C THR A 111 -17.76 34.53 0.21
N ILE A 112 -18.77 34.68 -0.64
CA ILE A 112 -20.02 35.41 -0.34
C ILE A 112 -20.71 34.81 0.89
N THR A 113 -20.59 33.50 1.09
CA THR A 113 -21.12 32.76 2.25
C THR A 113 -20.53 33.25 3.57
N VAL A 114 -19.21 33.41 3.65
CA VAL A 114 -18.55 33.93 4.86
C VAL A 114 -18.89 35.40 5.08
N ARG A 115 -19.08 36.17 4.00
CA ARG A 115 -19.53 37.57 4.06
C ARG A 115 -20.93 37.70 4.68
N SER A 116 -21.84 36.80 4.35
CA SER A 116 -23.19 36.74 4.96
C SER A 116 -23.16 36.34 6.44
N LEU A 117 -22.20 35.51 6.85
CA LEU A 117 -22.00 35.11 8.25
C LEU A 117 -21.40 36.23 9.13
N ARG A 118 -20.85 37.32 8.56
CA ARG A 118 -20.32 38.47 9.32
C ARG A 118 -21.38 39.26 10.10
N LEU A 119 -22.66 38.91 9.98
CA LEU A 119 -23.74 39.45 10.81
C LEU A 119 -23.75 38.85 12.23
N LEU A 120 -23.04 37.74 12.45
CA LEU A 120 -22.77 37.15 13.76
C LEU A 120 -21.46 37.71 14.33
N PRO A 121 -21.24 37.65 15.67
CA PRO A 121 -20.03 38.19 16.29
C PRO A 121 -18.77 37.58 15.67
N GLN A 122 -18.07 38.39 14.87
CA GLN A 122 -16.97 38.01 13.96
C GLN A 122 -15.87 37.19 14.66
N ALA A 123 -15.56 37.53 15.91
CA ALA A 123 -14.51 36.89 16.69
C ALA A 123 -14.71 35.36 16.90
N ARG A 124 -15.96 34.87 16.93
CA ARG A 124 -16.21 33.43 17.15
C ARG A 124 -16.02 32.62 15.88
N ILE A 125 -16.31 33.21 14.72
CA ILE A 125 -16.27 32.51 13.44
C ILE A 125 -14.84 32.36 12.96
N ASP A 126 -14.04 33.42 13.05
CA ASP A 126 -12.63 33.38 12.64
C ASP A 126 -11.82 32.37 13.48
N ALA A 127 -12.07 32.33 14.79
CA ALA A 127 -11.44 31.35 15.68
C ALA A 127 -11.82 29.91 15.31
N THR A 128 -13.10 29.65 15.05
CA THR A 128 -13.57 28.31 14.67
C THR A 128 -13.00 27.88 13.32
N LEU A 129 -12.97 28.79 12.34
CA LEU A 129 -12.36 28.56 11.03
C LEU A 129 -10.88 28.26 11.16
N ALA A 130 -10.12 29.07 11.90
CA ALA A 130 -8.69 28.83 12.12
C ALA A 130 -8.42 27.45 12.76
N VAL A 131 -9.22 27.04 13.75
CA VAL A 131 -9.10 25.73 14.41
C VAL A 131 -9.41 24.58 13.44
N THR A 132 -10.52 24.67 12.70
CA THR A 132 -10.90 23.63 11.72
C THR A 132 -9.85 23.46 10.63
N PHE A 133 -9.31 24.58 10.13
CA PHE A 133 -8.23 24.61 9.17
C PHE A 133 -6.92 24.03 9.71
N GLY A 134 -6.55 24.38 10.95
CA GLY A 134 -5.41 23.78 11.64
C GLY A 134 -5.54 22.27 11.81
N LEU A 135 -6.73 21.78 12.15
CA LEU A 135 -7.02 20.34 12.24
C LEU A 135 -6.89 19.62 10.89
N ILE A 136 -7.48 20.16 9.83
CA ILE A 136 -7.39 19.59 8.48
C ILE A 136 -5.93 19.55 8.03
N LEU A 137 -5.19 20.63 8.22
CA LEU A 137 -3.78 20.71 7.85
C LEU A 137 -2.92 19.71 8.65
N SER A 138 -3.17 19.58 9.95
CA SER A 138 -2.44 18.65 10.81
C SER A 138 -2.71 17.20 10.42
N ALA A 139 -3.96 16.84 10.15
CA ALA A 139 -4.33 15.52 9.65
C ALA A 139 -3.68 15.24 8.28
N TYR A 140 -3.72 16.22 7.37
CA TYR A 140 -3.08 16.11 6.06
C TYR A 140 -1.57 15.85 6.19
N ILE A 141 -0.86 16.63 7.01
CA ILE A 141 0.58 16.46 7.27
C ILE A 141 0.85 15.09 7.90
N GLY A 142 0.04 14.66 8.87
CA GLY A 142 0.19 13.36 9.52
C GLY A 142 0.06 12.19 8.53
N VAL A 143 -0.95 12.20 7.67
CA VAL A 143 -1.12 11.17 6.64
C VAL A 143 -0.01 11.25 5.59
N PHE A 144 0.41 12.46 5.20
CA PHE A 144 1.52 12.64 4.28
C PHE A 144 2.82 12.03 4.82
N ILE A 145 3.16 12.30 6.09
CA ILE A 145 4.35 11.73 6.73
C ILE A 145 4.22 10.21 6.85
N ALA A 146 3.07 9.69 7.29
CA ALA A 146 2.86 8.26 7.46
C ALA A 146 3.01 7.49 6.12
N THR A 147 2.52 8.07 5.03
CA THR A 147 2.59 7.44 3.69
C THR A 147 3.98 7.53 3.04
N HIS A 148 4.85 8.42 3.50
CA HIS A 148 6.22 8.61 2.98
C HIS A 148 7.30 8.31 4.04
N LEU A 149 6.93 7.62 5.12
CA LEU A 149 7.84 7.34 6.24
C LEU A 149 9.04 6.51 5.79
N GLU A 150 8.82 5.55 4.88
CA GLU A 150 9.88 4.72 4.29
C GLU A 150 10.89 5.54 3.49
N ASP A 151 10.42 6.55 2.76
CA ASP A 151 11.28 7.42 1.95
C ASP A 151 12.06 8.39 2.83
N LEU A 152 11.42 8.92 3.87
CA LEU A 152 12.08 9.72 4.89
C LEU A 152 13.21 8.92 5.57
N MET A 153 12.94 7.67 5.96
CA MET A 153 13.94 6.79 6.56
C MET A 153 15.09 6.47 5.60
N ARG A 154 14.81 6.23 4.30
CA ARG A 154 15.87 6.03 3.29
C ARG A 154 16.72 7.28 3.12
N MET A 155 16.11 8.46 3.12
CA MET A 155 16.82 9.73 2.98
C MET A 155 17.73 9.99 4.19
N LEU A 156 17.24 9.78 5.40
CA LEU A 156 18.02 9.89 6.64
C LEU A 156 19.20 8.91 6.66
N ARG A 157 18.98 7.67 6.21
CA ARG A 157 20.05 6.66 6.14
C ARG A 157 21.14 7.04 5.14
N LYS A 158 20.79 7.68 4.02
CA LYS A 158 21.77 8.24 3.07
C LYS A 158 22.61 9.37 3.67
N PHE A 159 22.02 10.19 4.54
CA PHE A 159 22.75 11.26 5.25
C PHE A 159 23.62 10.75 6.41
N GLN A 160 23.35 9.55 6.93
CA GLN A 160 24.14 8.92 8.01
C GLN A 160 25.23 7.96 7.51
N ALA A 161 25.30 7.67 6.21
CA ALA A 161 26.40 6.91 5.64
C ALA A 161 27.65 7.81 5.56
N PRO A 162 28.80 7.41 6.15
CA PRO A 162 30.03 8.21 6.17
C PRO A 162 30.66 8.39 4.79
#